data_AF-A0A930KAY1-F1
#
_entry.id   AF-A0A930KAY1-F1
#
_cell.length_a   1.000
_cell.length_b   1.000
_cell.length_c   1.000
_cell.angle_alpha   90.00
_cell.angle_beta   90.00
_cell.angle_gamma   90.00
#
_symmetry.space_group_name_H-M   'P 1'
#
loop_
_entity.id
_entity.type
_entity.pdbx_description
1 polymer ?
#
loop_
_entity_poly.entity_id
_entity_poly.type
_entity_poly.pdbx_seq_one_letter_code
_entity_poly.pdbx_strand_id
1 'polypeptide(L)'
;MNNSNKHLSHSHHNHDDMDHSKHEHVSTEEHGDYKDQHQEHHAGHDHSGHDHSGHSGHDHSGHSGHDHSGHSGHDHCGHSGHDHSGHSGHDHHHHGNFKELFLKSLPIGIIIMLLSPMAGFDLPFLFTFPYSDIVVAILSTILIIYGGRPFYQGAVDEFKQKKPGMMALVSLGLSVSYLYSIYTVIASYVTGEHVMDFFFEFASLLLIMLLGHWIEMKAIGEAGDAQAELAKLVPKDAHVVLEDDSI
;
A
#
# COMPACT_ATOMS: atom_id res chain seq x y z
N MET A 1 -59.31 20.95 46.36
CA MET A 1 -58.48 20.23 47.34
C MET A 1 -57.02 20.29 46.88
N ASN A 2 -56.12 20.61 47.81
CA ASN A 2 -54.65 20.79 47.76
C ASN A 2 -54.08 22.02 47.01
N ASN A 3 -53.55 23.10 47.64
CA ASN A 3 -52.53 23.30 48.73
C ASN A 3 -51.10 23.27 48.13
N SER A 4 -50.08 24.10 48.42
CA SER A 4 -49.78 25.32 49.21
C SER A 4 -48.44 25.84 48.64
N ASN A 5 -48.24 27.12 48.34
CA ASN A 5 -47.68 28.20 49.18
C ASN A 5 -46.14 28.39 49.13
N LYS A 6 -45.79 29.67 48.88
CA LYS A 6 -44.51 30.41 48.90
C LYS A 6 -43.53 30.08 50.05
N HIS A 7 -42.20 30.25 49.89
CA HIS A 7 -41.42 31.51 50.02
C HIS A 7 -39.89 31.25 50.16
N LEU A 8 -39.11 32.30 49.86
CA LEU A 8 -37.66 32.57 49.86
C LEU A 8 -36.81 32.03 51.06
N SER A 9 -35.48 31.84 50.88
CA SER A 9 -34.41 32.82 51.24
C SER A 9 -32.99 32.25 51.56
N HIS A 10 -31.94 32.98 51.11
CA HIS A 10 -30.52 33.15 51.57
C HIS A 10 -29.61 31.94 51.91
N SER A 11 -28.41 31.76 51.30
CA SER A 11 -27.08 32.45 51.46
C SER A 11 -26.09 31.56 52.24
N HIS A 12 -24.89 31.30 51.71
CA HIS A 12 -23.58 31.41 52.41
C HIS A 12 -22.38 30.93 51.56
N HIS A 13 -21.27 31.62 51.76
CA HIS A 13 -19.93 31.52 51.17
C HIS A 13 -19.06 30.35 51.68
N ASN A 14 -18.04 29.98 50.88
CA ASN A 14 -16.62 29.64 51.19
C ASN A 14 -16.10 28.70 50.09
N HIS A 15 -15.02 28.91 49.30
CA HIS A 15 -13.63 29.36 49.51
C HIS A 15 -12.82 28.52 50.52
N ASP A 16 -11.58 28.21 50.12
CA ASP A 16 -10.49 27.49 50.83
C ASP A 16 -10.48 25.96 50.55
N ASP A 17 -9.40 25.27 50.14
CA ASP A 17 -7.97 25.47 50.35
C ASP A 17 -7.10 24.86 49.23
N MET A 18 -6.04 25.57 48.84
CA MET A 18 -4.75 24.98 48.47
C MET A 18 -3.86 24.94 49.73
N ASP A 19 -3.04 23.91 49.95
CA ASP A 19 -1.58 24.06 50.09
C ASP A 19 -0.84 22.71 50.25
N HIS A 20 0.41 22.79 49.79
CA HIS A 20 1.56 21.90 49.76
C HIS A 20 2.02 21.28 51.09
N SER A 21 2.79 20.18 50.96
CA SER A 21 4.01 19.78 51.71
C SER A 21 4.01 18.25 51.87
N LYS A 22 5.08 17.44 51.72
CA LYS A 22 6.53 17.65 51.64
C LYS A 22 7.19 16.36 51.10
N HIS A 23 8.39 16.53 50.56
CA HIS A 23 9.39 15.52 50.18
C HIS A 23 9.70 14.48 51.27
N GLU A 24 10.11 13.26 50.87
CA GLU A 24 11.45 12.68 51.18
C GLU A 24 11.85 11.59 50.14
N HIS A 25 13.17 11.53 49.89
CA HIS A 25 13.90 10.62 48.98
C HIS A 25 14.13 9.25 49.62
N VAL A 26 14.04 8.16 48.84
CA VAL A 26 14.92 6.97 49.00
C VAL A 26 15.20 6.37 47.62
N SER A 27 16.49 6.26 47.32
CA SER A 27 17.08 5.55 46.18
C SER A 27 17.25 4.06 46.51
N THR A 28 16.92 3.17 45.57
CA THR A 28 17.60 1.88 45.49
C THR A 28 17.65 1.40 44.04
N GLU A 29 18.87 1.18 43.58
CA GLU A 29 19.27 0.50 42.37
C GLU A 29 18.92 -1.00 42.47
N GLU A 30 18.49 -1.64 41.38
CA GLU A 30 19.06 -2.93 40.97
C GLU A 30 18.72 -3.28 39.52
N HIS A 31 19.78 -3.62 38.78
CA HIS A 31 19.79 -4.08 37.40
C HIS A 31 19.39 -5.56 37.33
N GLY A 32 18.34 -5.86 36.56
CA GLY A 32 17.94 -7.22 36.20
C GLY A 32 18.60 -7.69 34.90
N ASP A 33 19.63 -8.51 35.07
CA ASP A 33 20.34 -9.37 34.12
C ASP A 33 19.40 -10.13 33.16
N TYR A 34 19.45 -9.87 31.85
CA TYR A 34 18.91 -10.77 30.82
C TYR A 34 20.07 -11.39 30.04
N LYS A 35 20.34 -12.65 30.39
CA LYS A 35 21.37 -13.51 29.79
C LYS A 35 21.05 -13.89 28.36
N ASP A 36 22.05 -13.68 27.50
CA ASP A 36 22.30 -14.45 26.30
C ASP A 36 22.24 -15.96 26.57
N GLN A 37 21.43 -16.68 25.80
CA GLN A 37 21.62 -18.11 25.57
C GLN A 37 21.51 -18.40 24.08
N HIS A 38 22.68 -18.46 23.45
CA HIS A 38 22.94 -19.27 22.27
C HIS A 38 22.55 -20.71 22.56
N GLN A 39 21.61 -21.26 21.78
CA GLN A 39 21.37 -22.70 21.74
C GLN A 39 21.75 -23.21 20.36
N GLU A 40 22.93 -23.82 20.33
CA GLU A 40 23.44 -24.64 19.25
C GLU A 40 22.48 -25.81 18.97
N HIS A 41 22.10 -25.99 17.71
CA HIS A 41 21.54 -27.23 17.19
C HIS A 41 22.35 -27.69 15.99
N HIS A 42 23.53 -28.25 16.26
CA HIS A 42 24.23 -29.13 15.32
C HIS A 42 23.87 -30.57 15.65
N ALA A 43 22.85 -31.10 14.97
CA ALA A 43 22.62 -32.54 14.91
C ALA A 43 23.47 -33.11 13.77
N GLY A 44 24.42 -33.98 14.13
CA GLY A 44 25.34 -34.61 13.21
C GLY A 44 24.63 -35.47 12.16
N HIS A 45 25.05 -35.30 10.90
CA HIS A 45 24.80 -36.25 9.84
C HIS A 45 26.11 -36.98 9.53
N ASP A 46 26.14 -38.26 9.89
CA ASP A 46 27.15 -39.22 9.46
C ASP A 46 27.11 -39.35 7.93
N HIS A 47 28.25 -39.13 7.28
CA HIS A 47 28.47 -39.49 5.88
C HIS A 47 28.96 -40.94 5.82
N SER A 48 28.02 -41.87 5.72
CA SER A 48 28.28 -43.25 5.30
C SER A 48 28.44 -43.33 3.78
N GLY A 49 29.47 -44.08 3.37
CA GLY A 49 29.95 -44.14 1.99
C GLY A 49 28.96 -44.69 0.98
N HIS A 50 29.08 -44.18 -0.25
CA HIS A 50 28.58 -44.82 -1.44
C HIS A 50 29.72 -44.91 -2.48
N ASP A 51 30.29 -46.11 -2.56
CA ASP A 51 30.97 -46.61 -3.75
C ASP A 51 29.94 -46.77 -4.87
N HIS A 52 30.18 -46.17 -6.03
CA HIS A 52 29.62 -46.64 -7.29
C HIS A 52 30.68 -46.62 -8.38
N SER A 53 31.07 -47.83 -8.72
CA SER A 53 31.85 -48.25 -9.87
C SER A 53 31.09 -48.05 -11.19
N GLY A 54 31.81 -47.55 -12.20
CA GLY A 54 31.72 -48.03 -13.59
C GLY A 54 30.59 -47.50 -14.48
N HIS A 55 30.95 -46.61 -15.41
CA HIS A 55 30.62 -46.70 -16.85
C HIS A 55 31.48 -45.67 -17.61
N SER A 56 32.53 -46.09 -18.31
CA SER A 56 32.54 -46.49 -19.74
C SER A 56 32.44 -45.32 -20.71
N GLY A 57 33.61 -44.78 -21.05
CA GLY A 57 34.09 -44.35 -22.38
C GLY A 57 33.15 -43.64 -23.35
N HIS A 58 33.50 -42.39 -23.67
CA HIS A 58 33.42 -41.89 -25.03
C HIS A 58 34.59 -40.94 -25.31
N ASP A 59 35.49 -41.38 -26.19
CA ASP A 59 36.52 -40.59 -26.86
C ASP A 59 35.87 -39.60 -27.81
N HIS A 60 36.32 -38.33 -27.79
CA HIS A 60 36.44 -37.53 -29.00
C HIS A 60 37.68 -36.65 -28.93
N SER A 61 38.57 -36.95 -29.86
CA SER A 61 39.84 -36.31 -30.16
C SER A 61 39.67 -35.00 -30.92
N GLY A 62 40.51 -34.03 -30.56
CA GLY A 62 41.09 -33.05 -31.48
C GLY A 62 40.32 -31.75 -31.70
N HIS A 63 40.76 -30.67 -31.03
CA HIS A 63 41.29 -29.54 -31.78
C HIS A 63 42.20 -28.67 -30.90
N SER A 64 43.30 -28.28 -31.52
CA SER A 64 44.54 -27.77 -30.95
C SER A 64 44.52 -26.24 -30.79
N GLY A 65 45.01 -25.79 -29.64
CA GLY A 65 45.99 -24.70 -29.51
C GLY A 65 45.49 -23.27 -29.73
N HIS A 66 45.44 -22.48 -28.65
CA HIS A 66 46.06 -21.15 -28.60
C HIS A 66 46.39 -20.79 -27.15
N ASP A 67 47.69 -20.71 -26.86
CA ASP A 67 48.29 -20.15 -25.65
C ASP A 67 48.15 -18.63 -25.65
N HIS A 68 47.78 -18.04 -24.50
CA HIS A 68 48.30 -16.74 -24.08
C HIS A 68 48.51 -16.73 -22.57
N SER A 69 49.79 -16.60 -22.22
CA SER A 69 50.36 -16.48 -20.89
C SER A 69 50.12 -15.10 -20.28
N GLY A 70 49.71 -15.10 -19.01
CA GLY A 70 50.18 -14.19 -17.95
C GLY A 70 49.68 -12.75 -17.96
N HIS A 71 48.81 -12.40 -17.00
CA HIS A 71 49.02 -11.23 -16.17
C HIS A 71 48.39 -11.40 -14.78
N SER A 72 49.23 -11.16 -13.79
CA SER A 72 49.02 -11.27 -12.36
C SER A 72 48.43 -9.96 -11.81
N GLY A 73 47.52 -10.10 -10.84
CA GLY A 73 47.31 -9.15 -9.75
C GLY A 73 46.50 -7.89 -10.08
N HIS A 74 45.26 -7.84 -9.62
CA HIS A 74 44.68 -6.64 -9.03
C HIS A 74 43.56 -7.03 -8.07
N ASP A 75 43.88 -6.98 -6.77
CA ASP A 75 42.90 -6.91 -5.69
C ASP A 75 42.22 -5.52 -5.77
N HIS A 76 40.90 -5.51 -5.94
CA HIS A 76 40.10 -4.32 -5.71
C HIS A 76 39.16 -4.55 -4.54
N CYS A 77 39.55 -3.94 -3.44
CA CYS A 77 38.80 -3.72 -2.23
C CYS A 77 37.60 -2.81 -2.50
N GLY A 78 36.44 -3.19 -1.96
CA GLY A 78 35.36 -2.34 -1.46
C GLY A 78 34.96 -1.07 -2.23
N HIS A 79 33.83 -1.15 -2.93
CA HIS A 79 32.89 -0.03 -2.98
C HIS A 79 31.47 -0.53 -2.68
N SER A 80 31.13 -0.52 -1.39
CA SER A 80 29.76 -0.47 -0.89
C SER A 80 29.22 0.93 -1.14
N GLY A 81 28.70 1.17 -2.33
CA GLY A 81 27.82 2.29 -2.65
C GLY A 81 26.43 1.74 -2.92
N HIS A 82 25.65 1.54 -1.87
CA HIS A 82 24.22 1.23 -2.01
C HIS A 82 23.49 2.52 -2.40
N ASP A 83 23.46 2.81 -3.70
CA ASP A 83 22.58 3.83 -4.28
C ASP A 83 21.14 3.28 -4.27
N HIS A 84 20.41 3.57 -3.19
CA HIS A 84 18.97 3.34 -3.12
C HIS A 84 18.22 4.52 -3.76
N SER A 85 18.39 4.72 -5.06
CA SER A 85 17.62 5.73 -5.83
C SER A 85 17.34 5.25 -7.25
N GLY A 86 16.89 3.99 -7.38
CA GLY A 86 16.68 3.34 -8.67
C GLY A 86 15.64 2.23 -8.62
N HIS A 87 14.45 2.51 -8.10
CA HIS A 87 13.27 1.67 -8.30
C HIS A 87 12.36 2.23 -9.41
N SER A 88 12.93 2.82 -10.47
CA SER A 88 12.21 3.23 -11.69
C SER A 88 12.45 2.25 -12.86
N GLY A 89 12.45 0.95 -12.55
CA GLY A 89 12.79 -0.11 -13.50
C GLY A 89 11.82 -1.29 -13.46
N HIS A 90 10.57 -1.04 -13.07
CA HIS A 90 9.49 -1.97 -13.39
C HIS A 90 8.85 -1.50 -14.67
N ASP A 91 8.83 -2.38 -15.66
CA ASP A 91 8.12 -2.22 -16.93
C ASP A 91 6.87 -1.37 -16.72
N HIS A 92 6.84 -0.20 -17.35
CA HIS A 92 5.64 0.61 -17.46
C HIS A 92 4.64 -0.16 -18.33
N HIS A 93 4.06 -1.22 -17.77
CA HIS A 93 2.77 -1.70 -18.20
C HIS A 93 1.89 -0.47 -18.18
N HIS A 94 1.52 0.00 -19.37
CA HIS A 94 0.63 1.13 -19.59
C HIS A 94 -0.65 0.91 -18.77
N HIS A 95 -0.63 1.32 -17.51
CA HIS A 95 -1.83 1.38 -16.71
C HIS A 95 -2.70 2.44 -17.38
N GLY A 96 -3.91 2.03 -17.80
CA GLY A 96 -4.81 2.87 -18.56
C GLY A 96 -4.97 4.25 -17.93
N ASN A 97 -5.23 5.26 -18.76
CA ASN A 97 -5.30 6.66 -18.36
C ASN A 97 -6.25 6.85 -17.14
N PHE A 98 -5.68 6.90 -15.93
CA PHE A 98 -6.45 6.97 -14.69
C PHE A 98 -7.32 8.23 -14.63
N LYS A 99 -6.93 9.31 -15.32
CA LYS A 99 -7.76 10.49 -15.52
C LYS A 99 -9.06 10.14 -16.26
N GLU A 100 -8.95 9.43 -17.38
CA GLU A 100 -10.13 9.06 -18.18
C GLU A 100 -11.04 8.09 -17.41
N LEU A 101 -10.44 7.13 -16.71
CA LEU A 101 -11.18 6.20 -15.85
C LEU A 101 -11.90 6.95 -14.73
N PHE A 102 -11.20 7.84 -14.01
CA PHE A 102 -11.78 8.68 -12.98
C PHE A 102 -12.94 9.53 -13.53
N LEU A 103 -12.75 10.25 -14.64
CA LEU A 103 -13.80 11.09 -15.21
C LEU A 103 -15.04 10.30 -15.65
N LYS A 104 -14.87 9.08 -16.20
CA LYS A 104 -16.00 8.22 -16.58
C LYS A 104 -16.70 7.59 -15.38
N SER A 105 -15.94 7.21 -14.36
CA SER A 105 -16.45 6.60 -13.13
C SER A 105 -17.12 7.61 -12.20
N LEU A 106 -16.66 8.87 -12.19
CA LEU A 106 -17.14 9.94 -11.32
C LEU A 106 -18.66 10.13 -11.37
N PRO A 107 -19.31 10.38 -12.53
CA PRO A 107 -20.76 10.60 -12.56
C PRO A 107 -21.55 9.40 -12.04
N ILE A 108 -21.10 8.18 -12.38
CA ILE A 108 -21.75 6.93 -11.93
C ILE A 108 -21.61 6.78 -10.41
N GLY A 109 -20.41 6.99 -9.88
CA GLY A 109 -20.15 6.91 -8.44
C GLY A 109 -20.92 7.96 -7.63
N ILE A 110 -21.05 9.19 -8.14
CA ILE A 110 -21.87 10.23 -7.50
C ILE A 110 -23.34 9.83 -7.47
N ILE A 111 -23.88 9.26 -8.56
CA ILE A 111 -25.26 8.77 -8.57
C ILE A 111 -25.43 7.67 -7.51
N ILE A 112 -24.52 6.70 -7.43
CA ILE A 112 -24.56 5.65 -6.40
C ILE A 112 -24.55 6.26 -4.99
N MET A 113 -23.65 7.21 -4.72
CA MET A 113 -23.54 7.86 -3.41
C MET A 113 -24.76 8.69 -3.02
N LEU A 114 -25.56 9.18 -3.99
CA LEU A 114 -26.81 9.89 -3.71
C LEU A 114 -28.00 8.94 -3.45
N LEU A 115 -27.96 7.75 -4.04
CA LEU A 115 -29.02 6.74 -3.94
C LEU A 115 -28.81 5.75 -2.78
N SER A 116 -27.56 5.58 -2.32
CA SER A 116 -27.19 4.66 -1.23
C SER A 116 -26.89 5.44 0.06
N PRO A 117 -27.55 5.11 1.18
CA PRO A 117 -27.21 5.64 2.49
C PRO A 117 -25.79 5.23 2.89
N MET A 118 -25.09 6.11 3.61
CA MET A 118 -23.83 5.75 4.25
C MET A 118 -24.12 4.85 5.46
N ALA A 119 -23.31 3.80 5.65
CA ALA A 119 -23.49 2.89 6.76
C ALA A 119 -23.45 3.64 8.12
N GLY A 120 -24.57 3.65 8.84
CA GLY A 120 -24.70 4.30 10.15
C GLY A 120 -24.96 5.81 10.15
N PHE A 121 -25.15 6.45 8.99
CA PHE A 121 -25.45 7.88 8.90
C PHE A 121 -26.62 8.19 7.95
N ASP A 122 -27.66 8.86 8.48
CA ASP A 122 -28.75 9.40 7.69
C ASP A 122 -28.41 10.81 7.20
N LEU A 123 -28.09 10.94 5.91
CA LEU A 123 -27.81 12.22 5.27
C LEU A 123 -29.10 12.83 4.72
N PRO A 124 -29.34 14.15 4.90
CA PRO A 124 -30.61 14.80 4.52
C PRO A 124 -30.83 14.92 3.01
N PHE A 125 -29.83 14.58 2.20
CA PHE A 125 -29.86 14.66 0.73
C PHE A 125 -30.01 13.29 0.06
N LEU A 126 -30.24 12.21 0.82
CA LEU A 126 -30.42 10.87 0.28
C LEU A 126 -31.76 10.76 -0.45
N PHE A 127 -31.70 10.21 -1.66
CA PHE A 127 -32.89 9.97 -2.47
C PHE A 127 -33.12 8.47 -2.60
N THR A 128 -33.97 7.93 -1.72
CA THR A 128 -34.39 6.53 -1.76
C THR A 128 -35.81 6.41 -2.33
N PHE A 129 -36.01 5.39 -3.16
CA PHE A 129 -37.30 5.06 -3.77
C PHE A 129 -37.42 3.54 -3.88
N PRO A 130 -38.63 2.98 -4.09
CA PRO A 130 -38.79 1.54 -4.21
C PRO A 130 -37.86 0.96 -5.30
N TYR A 131 -37.13 -0.11 -4.98
CA TYR A 131 -36.14 -0.75 -5.84
C TYR A 131 -34.85 0.05 -6.13
N SER A 132 -34.57 1.11 -5.35
CA SER A 132 -33.31 1.88 -5.49
C SER A 132 -32.06 1.02 -5.27
N ASP A 133 -32.14 0.03 -4.38
CA ASP A 133 -31.11 -0.96 -4.08
C ASP A 133 -30.70 -1.79 -5.32
N ILE A 134 -31.66 -2.23 -6.14
CA ILE A 134 -31.39 -2.93 -7.40
C ILE A 134 -30.71 -1.99 -8.40
N VAL A 135 -31.18 -0.75 -8.50
CA VAL A 135 -30.58 0.26 -9.38
C VAL A 135 -29.13 0.52 -8.97
N VAL A 136 -28.88 0.70 -7.68
CA VAL A 136 -27.53 0.88 -7.14
C VAL A 136 -26.66 -0.35 -7.39
N ALA A 137 -27.19 -1.56 -7.22
CA ALA A 137 -26.45 -2.79 -7.51
C ALA A 137 -26.01 -2.87 -8.98
N ILE A 138 -26.91 -2.54 -9.93
CA ILE A 138 -26.59 -2.51 -11.37
C ILE A 138 -25.54 -1.43 -11.67
N LEU A 139 -25.71 -0.22 -11.15
CA LEU A 139 -24.75 0.87 -11.35
C LEU A 139 -23.38 0.52 -10.75
N SER A 140 -23.36 -0.12 -9.58
CA SER A 140 -22.14 -0.57 -8.91
C SER A 140 -21.43 -1.67 -9.71
N THR A 141 -22.19 -2.58 -10.33
CA THR A 141 -21.65 -3.59 -11.25
C THR A 141 -20.99 -2.94 -12.46
N ILE A 142 -21.61 -1.92 -13.04
CA ILE A 142 -21.02 -1.15 -14.14
C ILE A 142 -19.74 -0.46 -13.64
N LEU A 143 -19.82 0.21 -12.48
CA LEU A 143 -18.71 0.95 -11.91
C LEU A 143 -17.49 0.07 -11.62
N ILE A 144 -17.68 -1.12 -11.04
CA ILE A 144 -16.58 -2.05 -10.73
C ILE A 144 -15.93 -2.60 -12.01
N ILE A 145 -16.73 -2.86 -13.06
CA ILE A 145 -16.22 -3.36 -14.33
C ILE A 145 -15.41 -2.28 -15.07
N TYR A 146 -15.81 -1.01 -15.03
CA TYR A 146 -15.08 0.05 -15.74
C TYR A 146 -13.98 0.67 -14.88
N GLY A 147 -14.30 1.11 -13.68
CA GLY A 147 -13.36 1.79 -12.79
C GLY A 147 -12.47 0.87 -11.97
N GLY A 148 -12.92 -0.36 -11.69
CA GLY A 148 -12.17 -1.33 -10.89
C GLY A 148 -11.05 -2.06 -11.66
N ARG A 149 -11.13 -2.11 -12.99
CA ARG A 149 -10.21 -2.86 -13.88
C ARG A 149 -8.72 -2.74 -13.56
N PRO A 150 -8.13 -1.53 -13.45
CA PRO A 150 -6.68 -1.42 -13.22
C PRO A 150 -6.25 -2.03 -11.87
N PHE A 151 -7.08 -1.92 -10.84
CA PHE A 151 -6.79 -2.49 -9.52
C PHE A 151 -6.82 -4.02 -9.54
N TYR A 152 -7.81 -4.61 -10.21
CA TYR A 152 -7.89 -6.07 -10.35
C TYR A 152 -6.74 -6.63 -11.19
N GLN A 153 -6.38 -5.97 -12.28
CA GLN A 153 -5.24 -6.38 -13.09
C GLN A 153 -3.93 -6.30 -12.30
N GLY A 154 -3.69 -5.18 -11.62
CA GLY A 154 -2.52 -5.01 -10.76
C GLY A 154 -2.49 -6.03 -9.62
N ALA A 155 -3.62 -6.29 -8.96
CA ALA A 155 -3.72 -7.30 -7.90
C ALA A 155 -3.35 -8.69 -8.40
N VAL A 156 -3.86 -9.09 -9.57
CA VAL A 156 -3.54 -10.39 -10.18
C VAL A 156 -2.04 -10.51 -10.43
N ASP A 157 -1.40 -9.44 -10.92
CA ASP A 157 0.03 -9.47 -11.20
C ASP A 157 0.88 -9.45 -9.91
N GLU A 158 0.47 -8.74 -8.87
CA GLU A 158 1.07 -8.80 -7.53
C GLU A 158 0.96 -10.19 -6.90
N PHE A 159 -0.20 -10.85 -7.04
CA PHE A 159 -0.41 -12.22 -6.56
C PHE A 159 0.46 -13.23 -7.30
N LYS A 160 0.60 -13.12 -8.63
CA LYS A 160 1.51 -13.97 -9.40
C LYS A 160 2.96 -13.81 -8.94
N GLN A 161 3.36 -12.58 -8.61
CA GLN A 161 4.69 -12.25 -8.12
C GLN A 161 4.88 -12.58 -6.63
N LYS A 162 3.85 -13.07 -5.94
CA LYS A 162 3.85 -13.39 -4.50
C LYS A 162 4.28 -12.20 -3.61
N LYS A 163 3.99 -10.99 -4.06
CA LYS A 163 4.32 -9.74 -3.38
C LYS A 163 3.06 -8.87 -3.35
N PRO A 164 2.13 -9.10 -2.41
CA PRO A 164 0.92 -8.29 -2.31
C PRO A 164 1.30 -6.84 -1.98
N GLY A 165 0.79 -5.90 -2.76
CA GLY A 165 1.07 -4.48 -2.68
C GLY A 165 -0.21 -3.65 -2.59
N MET A 166 -0.13 -2.42 -3.09
CA MET A 166 -1.24 -1.47 -3.02
C MET A 166 -2.44 -1.93 -3.86
N MET A 167 -2.20 -2.52 -5.04
CA MET A 167 -3.28 -2.92 -5.93
C MET A 167 -4.09 -4.10 -5.37
N ALA A 168 -3.42 -5.09 -4.77
CA ALA A 168 -4.07 -6.22 -4.12
C ALA A 168 -4.94 -5.78 -2.94
N LEU A 169 -4.44 -4.87 -2.09
CA LEU A 169 -5.21 -4.36 -0.94
C LEU A 169 -6.45 -3.59 -1.39
N VAL A 170 -6.32 -2.70 -2.38
CA VAL A 170 -7.45 -1.94 -2.92
C VAL A 170 -8.47 -2.89 -3.56
N SER A 171 -8.01 -3.82 -4.40
CA SER A 171 -8.86 -4.84 -5.03
C SER A 171 -9.62 -5.69 -4.02
N LEU A 172 -8.99 -6.06 -2.91
CA LEU A 172 -9.63 -6.80 -1.83
C LEU A 172 -10.75 -5.97 -1.18
N GLY A 173 -10.47 -4.71 -0.82
CA GLY A 173 -11.47 -3.81 -0.22
C GLY A 173 -12.68 -3.60 -1.13
N LEU A 174 -12.44 -3.33 -2.42
CA LEU A 174 -13.50 -3.21 -3.43
C LEU A 174 -14.35 -4.47 -3.53
N SER A 175 -13.70 -5.64 -3.55
CA SER A 175 -14.39 -6.92 -3.69
C SER A 175 -15.24 -7.24 -2.47
N VAL A 176 -14.70 -7.06 -1.26
CA VAL A 176 -15.42 -7.33 -0.01
C VAL A 176 -16.65 -6.44 0.10
N SER A 177 -16.48 -5.13 -0.11
CA SER A 177 -17.57 -4.16 -0.02
C SER A 177 -18.65 -4.41 -1.09
N TYR A 178 -18.25 -4.68 -2.34
CA TYR A 178 -19.19 -4.98 -3.42
C TYR A 178 -19.93 -6.31 -3.20
N LEU A 179 -19.22 -7.40 -2.93
CA LEU A 179 -19.84 -8.72 -2.77
C LEU A 179 -20.77 -8.77 -1.55
N TYR A 180 -20.39 -8.12 -0.45
CA TYR A 180 -21.27 -7.98 0.70
C TYR A 180 -22.55 -7.21 0.34
N SER A 181 -22.42 -6.08 -0.36
CA SER A 181 -23.59 -5.28 -0.76
C SER A 181 -24.52 -6.03 -1.72
N ILE A 182 -23.97 -6.80 -2.66
CA ILE A 182 -24.79 -7.69 -3.51
C ILE A 182 -25.48 -8.77 -2.68
N TYR A 183 -24.77 -9.34 -1.70
CA TYR A 183 -25.35 -10.32 -0.79
C TYR A 183 -26.51 -9.73 0.03
N THR A 184 -26.40 -8.51 0.55
CA THR A 184 -27.47 -7.88 1.33
C THR A 184 -28.70 -7.55 0.49
N VAL A 185 -28.51 -7.14 -0.77
CA VAL A 185 -29.61 -6.98 -1.73
C VAL A 185 -30.33 -8.32 -1.92
N ILE A 186 -29.61 -9.39 -2.26
CA ILE A 186 -30.21 -10.73 -2.45
C ILE A 186 -30.91 -11.20 -1.17
N ALA A 187 -30.26 -11.05 -0.01
CA ALA A 187 -30.81 -11.45 1.27
C ALA A 187 -32.12 -10.68 1.56
N SER A 188 -32.16 -9.36 1.31
CA SER A 188 -33.35 -8.55 1.54
C SER A 188 -34.56 -9.03 0.72
N TYR A 189 -34.35 -9.49 -0.52
CA TYR A 189 -35.43 -10.05 -1.35
C TYR A 189 -35.82 -11.49 -0.97
N VAL A 190 -34.94 -12.25 -0.33
CA VAL A 190 -35.20 -13.64 0.07
C VAL A 190 -35.82 -13.72 1.47
N THR A 191 -35.29 -12.97 2.43
CA THR A 191 -35.72 -12.99 3.84
C THR A 191 -36.81 -11.96 4.13
N GLY A 192 -36.93 -10.91 3.31
CA GLY A 192 -37.83 -9.79 3.52
C GLY A 192 -37.37 -8.81 4.61
N GLU A 193 -36.20 -9.04 5.22
CA GLU A 193 -35.58 -8.10 6.16
C GLU A 193 -34.57 -7.22 5.45
N HIS A 194 -34.70 -5.91 5.64
CA HIS A 194 -33.75 -4.96 5.07
C HIS A 194 -32.44 -5.01 5.85
N VAL A 195 -31.37 -5.41 5.17
CA VAL A 195 -30.01 -5.40 5.71
C VAL A 195 -29.25 -4.22 5.09
N MET A 196 -28.51 -3.47 5.91
CA MET A 196 -27.67 -2.36 5.43
C MET A 196 -26.65 -2.85 4.39
N ASP A 197 -26.60 -2.17 3.24
CA ASP A 197 -25.56 -2.35 2.23
C ASP A 197 -24.35 -1.41 2.46
N PHE A 198 -23.31 -1.61 1.65
CA PHE A 198 -22.10 -0.78 1.66
C PHE A 198 -21.79 -0.21 0.26
N PHE A 199 -22.82 0.08 -0.55
CA PHE A 199 -22.60 0.59 -1.90
C PHE A 199 -21.99 1.99 -1.89
N PHE A 200 -22.30 2.81 -0.88
CA PHE A 200 -21.69 4.12 -0.66
C PHE A 200 -20.17 3.99 -0.42
N GLU A 201 -19.77 3.10 0.49
CA GLU A 201 -18.37 2.84 0.83
C GLU A 201 -17.62 2.25 -0.37
N PHE A 202 -18.26 1.32 -1.10
CA PHE A 202 -17.72 0.78 -2.34
C PHE A 202 -17.43 1.90 -3.36
N ALA A 203 -18.41 2.76 -3.65
CA ALA A 203 -18.28 3.82 -4.66
C ALA A 203 -17.25 4.87 -4.25
N SER A 204 -17.29 5.33 -3.00
CA SER A 204 -16.34 6.31 -2.47
C SER A 204 -14.91 5.77 -2.43
N LEU A 205 -14.71 4.52 -2.00
CA LEU A 205 -13.41 3.85 -2.00
C LEU A 205 -12.85 3.72 -3.42
N LEU A 206 -13.68 3.31 -4.39
CA LEU A 206 -13.25 3.21 -5.77
C LEU A 206 -12.85 4.58 -6.33
N LEU A 207 -13.67 5.61 -6.10
CA LEU A 207 -13.42 6.96 -6.62
C LEU A 207 -12.18 7.60 -6.01
N ILE A 208 -11.98 7.50 -4.69
CA ILE A 208 -10.80 8.08 -4.04
C ILE A 208 -9.52 7.37 -4.48
N MET A 209 -9.57 6.05 -4.69
CA MET A 209 -8.41 5.29 -5.17
C MET A 209 -8.06 5.64 -6.62
N LEU A 210 -9.06 5.80 -7.50
CA LEU A 210 -8.83 6.29 -8.87
C LEU A 210 -8.24 7.71 -8.87
N LEU A 211 -8.76 8.60 -8.01
CA LEU A 211 -8.26 9.96 -7.86
C LEU A 211 -6.81 9.97 -7.37
N GLY A 212 -6.49 9.16 -6.36
CA GLY A 212 -5.14 9.03 -5.82
C GLY A 212 -4.13 8.62 -6.88
N HIS A 213 -4.43 7.56 -7.63
CA HIS A 213 -3.56 7.08 -8.72
C HIS A 213 -3.44 8.10 -9.86
N TRP A 214 -4.50 8.86 -10.15
CA TRP A 214 -4.40 9.96 -11.11
C TRP A 214 -3.46 11.07 -10.61
N ILE A 215 -3.56 11.48 -9.35
CA ILE A 215 -2.69 12.50 -8.75
C ILE A 215 -1.24 12.00 -8.72
N GLU A 216 -1.02 10.74 -8.32
CA GLU A 216 0.30 10.09 -8.31
C GLU A 216 0.96 10.14 -9.69
N MET A 217 0.24 9.72 -10.73
CA MET A 217 0.76 9.75 -12.11
C MET A 217 1.09 11.16 -12.59
N LYS A 218 0.26 12.13 -12.22
CA LYS A 218 0.50 13.53 -12.58
C LYS A 218 1.76 14.07 -11.90
N ALA A 219 1.91 13.81 -10.60
CA ALA A 219 3.05 14.28 -9.81
C ALA A 219 4.38 13.62 -10.25
N ILE A 220 4.36 12.31 -10.52
CA ILE A 220 5.54 11.58 -11.00
C ILE A 220 5.94 12.04 -12.41
N GLY A 221 4.97 12.26 -13.29
CA GLY A 221 5.23 12.77 -14.64
C GLY A 221 5.88 14.15 -14.62
N GLU A 222 5.34 15.08 -13.83
CA GLU A 222 5.88 16.44 -13.69
C GLU A 222 7.31 16.44 -13.12
N ALA A 223 7.61 15.58 -12.14
CA ALA A 223 8.95 15.43 -11.59
C ALA A 223 9.96 14.84 -12.60
N GLY A 224 9.52 13.83 -13.37
CA GLY A 224 10.34 13.23 -14.42
C GLY A 224 10.70 14.21 -15.53
N ASP A 225 9.75 15.04 -15.95
CA ASP A 225 9.97 16.09 -16.96
C ASP A 225 11.00 17.12 -16.47
N ALA A 226 10.90 17.57 -15.23
CA ALA A 226 11.87 18.49 -14.64
C ALA A 226 13.28 17.87 -14.54
N GLN A 227 13.38 16.60 -14.15
CA GLN A 227 14.67 15.88 -14.14
C GLN A 227 15.25 15.75 -15.55
N ALA A 228 14.42 15.46 -16.56
CA ALA A 228 14.85 15.39 -17.95
C ALA A 228 15.33 16.74 -18.47
N GLU A 229 14.72 17.86 -18.06
CA GLU A 229 15.19 19.20 -18.38
C GLU A 229 16.52 19.54 -17.71
N LEU A 230 16.71 19.20 -16.43
CA LEU A 230 17.99 19.36 -15.75
C LEU A 230 19.10 18.52 -16.41
N ALA A 231 18.80 17.28 -16.81
CA ALA A 231 19.75 16.42 -17.52
C ALA A 231 20.19 17.01 -18.88
N LYS A 232 19.32 17.77 -19.57
CA LYS A 232 19.67 18.47 -20.82
C LYS A 232 20.60 19.66 -20.60
N LEU A 233 20.59 20.25 -19.40
CA LEU A 233 21.43 21.40 -19.05
C LEU A 233 22.85 21.00 -18.60
N VAL A 234 23.09 19.71 -18.35
CA VAL A 234 24.44 19.21 -18.04
C VAL A 234 25.30 19.25 -19.31
N PRO A 235 26.40 20.03 -19.34
CA PRO A 235 27.25 20.15 -20.53
C PRO A 235 27.88 18.79 -20.83
N LYS A 236 27.84 18.40 -22.11
CA LYS A 236 28.38 17.12 -22.59
C LYS A 236 29.89 17.15 -22.77
N ASP A 237 30.43 18.34 -22.99
CA ASP A 237 31.83 18.56 -23.34
C ASP A 237 32.46 19.50 -22.31
N ALA A 238 33.68 19.16 -21.89
CA ALA A 238 34.52 20.02 -21.06
C ALA A 238 35.85 20.23 -21.80
N HIS A 239 36.33 21.47 -21.81
CA HIS A 239 37.67 21.79 -22.28
C HIS A 239 38.63 21.58 -21.10
N VAL A 240 39.72 20.83 -21.33
CA VAL A 240 40.72 20.50 -20.31
C VAL A 240 41.96 21.34 -20.58
N VAL A 241 42.44 22.09 -19.58
CA VAL A 241 43.70 22.84 -19.70
C VAL A 241 44.85 21.96 -19.22
N LEU A 242 45.87 21.78 -20.06
CA LEU A 242 47.08 21.03 -19.74
C LEU A 242 48.11 21.92 -19.01
N GLU A 243 49.12 21.32 -18.36
CA GLU A 243 50.14 22.06 -17.57
C GLU A 243 50.97 23.08 -18.39
N ASP A 244 50.91 23.00 -19.73
CA ASP A 244 51.55 23.92 -20.67
C ASP A 244 50.63 25.04 -21.18
N ASP A 245 49.47 25.24 -20.53
CA ASP A 245 48.41 26.21 -20.90
C ASP A 245 47.73 25.95 -22.26
N SER A 246 47.89 24.76 -22.86
CA SER A 246 47.10 24.34 -24.02
C SER A 246 45.72 23.77 -23.63
N ILE A 247 44.74 23.92 -24.52
CA ILE A 247 43.34 23.46 -24.39
C ILE A 247 43.10 22.24 -25.30
#